data_AF-A0A7C8JAN6-F1
#
_entry.id   AF-A0A7C8JAN6-F1
#
_cell.length_a   1.000
_cell.length_b   1.000
_cell.length_c   1.000
_cell.angle_alpha   90.00
_cell.angle_beta   90.00
_cell.angle_gamma   90.00
#
_symmetry.space_group_name_H-M   'P 1'
#
loop_
_entity.id
_entity.type
_entity.pdbx_description
1 polymer ?
#
loop_
_entity_poly.entity_id
_entity_poly.type
_entity_poly.pdbx_seq_one_letter_code
_entity_poly.pdbx_strand_id
1 'polypeptide(L)'
;MNGKVNTIELLLKRGVDIEARDPTTGYTPLLTAAVNRRANAIKFLLERGANTLAKGLRGTNFHAAGNYIRFRFNKHSAKGFEGYIDLILRLFPKRDLGAAASALDEKGNSLLVYAAGTGSRNTCERLLKYMKSDFHTKQLELALHLAFYGGRLDIVEILVEAGIQTNRPLQGFGLTPLSLLLRIAAVTRKNHGSWWETLLLFIHRGIETKPTTEELEKEQSILHLAIMCKSPEVFAAIIKAGADINLPLQAKRPLLHFALSYESGDPSWIPVLCSYGIDINAVDKDGKTALIIDIEKSKASTTNILIDNGATWGRGEIFKAPELIEAIKFGGSSLFLLLCKRHKKVMSKEKYQNYINTPGAYGPRPVHVAARYHNDKILESLWLEGAGMHAKDKRGCNALSHALESRSTMQLLMSVCRIDPNERQAAQEYTAAHIAVRTISNPIKIAETLQVLWNFGADFNLKDKAGNTSANYITFASRRPRLQIRAVVLPSKETSNVAWGEDLDLSRQLGQVFDKYRPDDGGYSREKIKDS
;
A
#
# COMPACT_ATOMS: atom_id res chain seq x y z
N MET A 1 -26.01 49.92 -2.63
CA MET A 1 -26.31 48.64 -1.94
C MET A 1 -27.72 48.12 -2.20
N ASN A 2 -28.79 48.89 -1.93
CA ASN A 2 -30.19 48.41 -2.06
C ASN A 2 -30.75 48.31 -3.48
N GLY A 3 -30.02 48.78 -4.50
CA GLY A 3 -30.44 48.68 -5.91
C GLY A 3 -31.64 49.55 -6.29
N LYS A 4 -31.97 50.57 -5.50
CA LYS A 4 -33.11 51.47 -5.75
C LYS A 4 -32.78 52.44 -6.91
N VAL A 5 -33.29 52.14 -8.09
CA VAL A 5 -33.01 52.89 -9.33
C VAL A 5 -33.37 54.36 -9.21
N ASN A 6 -34.55 54.70 -8.67
CA ASN A 6 -35.00 56.09 -8.52
C ASN A 6 -34.01 56.93 -7.67
N THR A 7 -33.39 56.30 -6.66
CA THR A 7 -32.43 56.97 -5.79
C THR A 7 -31.10 57.18 -6.50
N ILE A 8 -30.64 56.17 -7.27
CA ILE A 8 -29.44 56.28 -8.11
C ILE A 8 -29.65 57.39 -9.16
N GLU A 9 -30.81 57.42 -9.80
CA GLU A 9 -31.14 58.44 -10.80
C GLU A 9 -31.09 59.86 -10.22
N LEU A 10 -31.71 60.06 -9.06
CA LEU A 10 -31.71 61.37 -8.40
C LEU A 10 -30.28 61.83 -8.06
N LEU A 11 -29.44 60.92 -7.56
CA LEU A 11 -28.05 61.23 -7.22
C LEU A 11 -27.23 61.60 -8.46
N LEU A 12 -27.36 60.87 -9.57
CA LEU A 12 -26.69 61.20 -10.82
C LEU A 12 -27.17 62.55 -11.38
N LYS A 13 -28.47 62.89 -11.29
CA LYS A 13 -28.99 64.21 -11.68
C LYS A 13 -28.42 65.36 -10.84
N ARG A 14 -27.95 65.08 -9.63
CA ARG A 14 -27.28 66.06 -8.75
C ARG A 14 -25.77 66.16 -8.98
N GLY A 15 -25.25 65.54 -10.04
CA GLY A 15 -23.84 65.62 -10.43
C GLY A 15 -22.92 64.68 -9.64
N VAL A 16 -23.46 63.67 -8.96
CA VAL A 16 -22.62 62.64 -8.33
C VAL A 16 -21.89 61.85 -9.41
N ASP A 17 -20.59 61.68 -9.23
CA ASP A 17 -19.75 60.88 -10.13
C ASP A 17 -20.23 59.42 -10.18
N ILE A 18 -20.54 58.93 -11.38
CA ILE A 18 -20.96 57.55 -11.62
C ILE A 18 -19.84 56.54 -11.35
N GLU A 19 -18.59 56.99 -11.33
CA GLU A 19 -17.39 56.18 -11.05
C GLU A 19 -16.83 56.38 -9.64
N ALA A 20 -17.58 57.04 -8.76
CA ALA A 20 -17.18 57.28 -7.38
C ALA A 20 -16.75 55.97 -6.68
N ARG A 21 -15.54 55.96 -6.11
CA ARG A 21 -14.97 54.76 -5.49
C ARG A 21 -15.19 54.75 -3.98
N ASP A 22 -15.71 53.64 -3.48
CA ASP A 22 -15.76 53.38 -2.05
C ASP A 22 -14.33 53.35 -1.46
N PRO A 23 -14.01 54.12 -0.40
CA PRO A 23 -12.65 54.21 0.13
C PRO A 23 -12.09 52.90 0.69
N THR A 24 -12.97 51.98 1.13
CA THR A 24 -12.56 50.73 1.78
C THR A 24 -12.37 49.58 0.81
N THR A 25 -13.18 49.53 -0.24
CA THR A 25 -13.23 48.43 -1.22
C THR A 25 -12.75 48.85 -2.60
N GLY A 26 -12.72 50.15 -2.90
CA GLY A 26 -12.51 50.71 -4.23
C GLY A 26 -13.68 50.50 -5.18
N TYR A 27 -14.83 50.01 -4.70
CA TYR A 27 -15.94 49.65 -5.57
C TYR A 27 -16.63 50.89 -6.13
N THR A 28 -16.90 50.86 -7.43
CA THR A 28 -17.80 51.81 -8.08
C THR A 28 -19.26 51.46 -7.75
N PRO A 29 -20.23 52.35 -7.99
CA PRO A 29 -21.65 52.04 -7.87
C PRO A 29 -22.05 50.80 -8.68
N LEU A 30 -21.44 50.63 -9.86
CA LEU A 30 -21.65 49.47 -10.73
C LEU A 30 -21.13 48.17 -10.06
N LEU A 31 -19.90 48.17 -9.54
CA LEU A 31 -19.34 47.03 -8.79
C LEU A 31 -20.21 46.68 -7.57
N THR A 32 -20.67 47.69 -6.84
CA THR A 32 -21.55 47.51 -5.69
C THR A 32 -22.90 46.91 -6.08
N ALA A 33 -23.47 47.32 -7.21
CA ALA A 33 -24.71 46.75 -7.74
C ALA A 33 -24.52 45.28 -8.16
N ALA A 34 -23.36 44.93 -8.72
CA ALA A 34 -23.01 43.55 -9.05
C ALA A 34 -22.89 42.65 -7.83
N VAL A 35 -22.12 43.06 -6.81
CA VAL A 35 -21.97 42.28 -5.56
C VAL A 35 -23.33 41.92 -4.95
N ASN A 36 -24.26 42.86 -5.03
CA ASN A 36 -25.59 42.72 -4.45
C ASN A 36 -26.64 42.17 -5.43
N ARG A 37 -26.24 41.71 -6.63
CA ARG A 37 -27.11 41.15 -7.69
C ARG A 37 -28.31 42.01 -8.04
N ARG A 38 -28.14 43.33 -8.07
CA ARG A 38 -29.23 44.28 -8.32
C ARG A 38 -29.38 44.52 -9.81
N ALA A 39 -30.03 43.58 -10.51
CA ALA A 39 -30.22 43.58 -11.96
C ALA A 39 -30.67 44.94 -12.53
N ASN A 40 -31.70 45.56 -11.94
CA ASN A 40 -32.24 46.84 -12.42
C ASN A 40 -31.24 47.99 -12.22
N ALA A 41 -30.49 47.99 -11.12
CA ALA A 41 -29.46 48.99 -10.87
C ALA A 41 -28.25 48.80 -11.80
N ILE A 42 -27.86 47.56 -12.08
CA ILE A 42 -26.83 47.22 -13.07
C ILE A 42 -27.23 47.76 -14.44
N LYS A 43 -28.43 47.40 -14.91
CA LYS A 43 -28.94 47.85 -16.21
C LYS A 43 -28.93 49.39 -16.31
N PHE A 44 -29.47 50.06 -15.30
CA PHE A 44 -29.53 51.52 -15.28
C PHE A 44 -28.15 52.18 -15.29
N LEU A 45 -27.20 51.68 -14.49
CA LEU A 45 -25.85 52.24 -14.44
C LEU A 45 -25.10 52.04 -15.77
N LEU A 46 -25.27 50.88 -16.42
CA LEU A 46 -24.70 50.61 -17.74
C LEU A 46 -25.30 51.52 -18.83
N GLU A 47 -26.61 51.76 -18.82
CA GLU A 47 -27.29 52.71 -19.72
C GLU A 47 -26.77 54.14 -19.55
N ARG A 48 -26.26 54.49 -18.37
CA ARG A 48 -25.65 55.79 -18.06
C ARG A 48 -24.13 55.84 -18.28
N GLY A 49 -23.56 54.81 -18.90
CA GLY A 49 -22.16 54.79 -19.31
C GLY A 49 -21.16 54.41 -18.21
N ALA A 50 -21.60 53.74 -17.14
CA ALA A 50 -20.69 53.26 -16.10
C ALA A 50 -19.60 52.34 -16.67
N ASN A 51 -18.36 52.51 -16.20
CA ASN A 51 -17.20 51.77 -16.67
C ASN A 51 -17.28 50.30 -16.24
N THR A 52 -17.45 49.44 -17.23
CA THR A 52 -17.60 47.99 -17.06
C THR A 52 -16.32 47.27 -16.63
N LEU A 53 -15.16 47.89 -16.89
CA LEU A 53 -13.84 47.34 -16.61
C LEU A 53 -13.23 47.89 -15.31
N ALA A 54 -13.98 48.69 -14.55
CA ALA A 54 -13.53 49.22 -13.27
C ALA A 54 -13.13 48.09 -12.31
N LYS A 55 -12.05 48.32 -11.55
CA LYS A 55 -11.52 47.39 -10.54
C LYS A 55 -11.53 48.06 -9.17
N GLY A 56 -11.96 47.30 -8.17
CA GLY A 56 -11.80 47.64 -6.76
C GLY A 56 -10.35 47.57 -6.30
N LEU A 57 -10.09 47.95 -5.05
CA LEU A 57 -8.74 48.03 -4.45
C LEU A 57 -8.01 46.69 -4.42
N ARG A 58 -8.74 45.58 -4.35
CA ARG A 58 -8.17 44.23 -4.38
C ARG A 58 -8.06 43.64 -5.79
N GLY A 59 -8.46 44.39 -6.81
CA GLY A 59 -8.56 43.90 -8.18
C GLY A 59 -9.94 43.32 -8.53
N THR A 60 -10.90 43.30 -7.59
CA THR A 60 -12.30 42.93 -7.85
C THR A 60 -12.86 43.72 -9.04
N ASN A 61 -13.02 43.07 -10.18
CA ASN A 61 -13.77 43.62 -11.29
C ASN A 61 -15.26 43.25 -11.16
N PHE A 62 -16.08 43.74 -12.09
CA PHE A 62 -17.52 43.46 -12.11
C PHE A 62 -17.83 41.95 -12.15
N HIS A 63 -16.90 41.16 -12.67
CA HIS A 63 -16.96 39.70 -12.72
C HIS A 63 -16.77 39.06 -11.33
N ALA A 64 -15.78 39.52 -10.56
CA ALA A 64 -15.51 39.09 -9.18
C ALA A 64 -16.55 39.60 -8.18
N ALA A 65 -17.22 40.71 -8.49
CA ALA A 65 -18.30 41.24 -7.67
C ALA A 65 -19.47 40.25 -7.58
N GLY A 66 -19.85 39.59 -8.68
CA GLY A 66 -20.80 38.46 -8.65
C GLY A 66 -20.34 37.26 -7.80
N ASN A 67 -19.03 37.17 -7.51
CA ASN A 67 -18.34 36.03 -6.92
C ASN A 67 -18.10 36.13 -5.40
N TYR A 68 -18.23 37.32 -4.76
CA TYR A 68 -17.84 37.49 -3.34
C TYR A 68 -18.61 36.57 -2.36
N ILE A 69 -19.72 35.97 -2.81
CA ILE A 69 -20.52 35.05 -1.99
C ILE A 69 -20.73 33.75 -2.77
N ARG A 70 -19.80 32.76 -2.65
CA ARG A 70 -20.12 31.33 -2.35
C ARG A 70 -19.12 30.23 -2.71
N PHE A 71 -17.94 30.50 -3.24
CA PHE A 71 -16.96 29.38 -3.32
C PHE A 71 -16.48 28.88 -1.94
N ARG A 72 -16.81 29.61 -0.86
CA ARG A 72 -16.48 29.21 0.52
C ARG A 72 -17.56 28.36 1.22
N PHE A 73 -18.83 28.39 0.81
CA PHE A 73 -19.90 27.66 1.54
C PHE A 73 -21.11 27.30 0.65
N ASN A 74 -21.37 25.99 0.54
CA ASN A 74 -22.64 25.33 0.20
C ASN A 74 -23.06 25.08 -1.27
N LYS A 75 -23.21 23.77 -1.55
CA LYS A 75 -23.66 23.09 -2.79
C LYS A 75 -25.05 23.50 -3.31
N HIS A 76 -25.85 24.21 -2.53
CA HIS A 76 -27.31 24.37 -2.75
C HIS A 76 -27.75 25.63 -3.51
N SER A 77 -26.87 26.32 -4.24
CA SER A 77 -27.26 27.59 -4.87
C SER A 77 -26.93 27.79 -6.34
N ALA A 78 -26.30 26.80 -7.00
CA ALA A 78 -25.84 26.91 -8.38
C ALA A 78 -26.92 27.41 -9.38
N LYS A 79 -28.20 27.04 -9.18
CA LYS A 79 -29.33 27.48 -10.02
C LYS A 79 -29.54 28.99 -10.09
N GLY A 80 -29.24 29.74 -9.02
CA GLY A 80 -29.38 31.20 -9.02
C GLY A 80 -28.20 31.95 -9.65
N PHE A 81 -27.08 31.26 -9.92
CA PHE A 81 -25.86 31.87 -10.47
C PHE A 81 -25.84 31.83 -11.99
N GLU A 82 -26.37 30.77 -12.60
CA GLU A 82 -26.49 30.63 -14.04
C GLU A 82 -27.24 31.81 -14.67
N GLY A 83 -28.42 32.15 -14.13
CA GLY A 83 -29.19 33.29 -14.61
C GLY A 83 -28.50 34.64 -14.40
N TYR A 84 -27.59 34.76 -13.43
CA TYR A 84 -26.89 36.00 -13.14
C TYR A 84 -25.76 36.27 -14.14
N ILE A 85 -24.94 35.26 -14.49
CA ILE A 85 -23.89 35.42 -15.51
C ILE A 85 -24.55 35.66 -16.87
N ASP A 86 -25.60 34.93 -17.21
CA ASP A 86 -26.32 35.12 -18.48
C ASP A 86 -26.96 36.51 -18.57
N LEU A 87 -27.55 37.00 -17.47
CA LEU A 87 -28.06 38.36 -17.34
C LEU A 87 -26.95 39.41 -17.54
N ILE A 88 -25.79 39.24 -16.88
CA ILE A 88 -24.66 40.15 -17.05
C ILE A 88 -24.24 40.21 -18.53
N LEU A 89 -24.06 39.06 -19.18
CA LEU A 89 -23.65 38.99 -20.58
C LEU A 89 -24.69 39.60 -21.53
N ARG A 90 -25.97 39.66 -21.16
CA ARG A 90 -27.01 40.35 -21.95
C ARG A 90 -26.99 41.87 -21.78
N LEU A 91 -26.59 42.36 -20.60
CA LEU A 91 -26.62 43.78 -20.27
C LEU A 91 -25.34 44.53 -20.70
N PHE A 92 -24.25 43.80 -20.95
CA PHE A 92 -22.98 44.41 -21.37
C PHE A 92 -23.05 45.02 -22.78
N PRO A 93 -22.49 46.23 -23.00
CA PRO A 93 -22.29 46.76 -24.34
C PRO A 93 -21.46 45.79 -25.18
N LYS A 94 -21.86 45.55 -26.44
CA LYS A 94 -21.17 44.61 -27.34
C LYS A 94 -19.66 44.87 -27.46
N ARG A 95 -19.26 46.14 -27.45
CA ARG A 95 -17.85 46.58 -27.52
C ARG A 95 -17.00 46.12 -26.33
N ASP A 96 -17.62 45.96 -25.16
CA ASP A 96 -16.92 45.62 -23.92
C ASP A 96 -16.97 44.12 -23.61
N LEU A 97 -17.79 43.33 -24.34
CA LEU A 97 -17.97 41.90 -24.11
C LEU A 97 -16.68 41.09 -24.21
N GLY A 98 -15.80 41.40 -25.17
CA GLY A 98 -14.54 40.66 -25.31
C GLY A 98 -13.56 40.93 -24.19
N ALA A 99 -13.46 42.20 -23.75
CA ALA A 99 -12.66 42.59 -22.60
C ALA A 99 -13.23 42.02 -21.30
N ALA A 100 -14.55 41.99 -21.17
CA ALA A 100 -15.26 41.42 -20.03
C ALA A 100 -15.08 39.89 -19.94
N ALA A 101 -15.27 39.17 -21.06
CA ALA A 101 -15.10 37.73 -21.12
C ALA A 101 -13.66 37.31 -20.77
N SER A 102 -12.67 38.11 -21.18
CA SER A 102 -11.25 37.84 -20.96
C SER A 102 -10.73 38.35 -19.60
N ALA A 103 -11.55 39.04 -18.82
CA ALA A 103 -11.12 39.63 -17.57
C ALA A 103 -10.94 38.56 -16.48
N LEU A 104 -9.85 38.68 -15.72
CA LEU A 104 -9.53 37.79 -14.62
C LEU A 104 -9.85 38.44 -13.27
N ASP A 105 -10.27 37.63 -12.32
CA ASP A 105 -10.38 38.03 -10.92
C ASP A 105 -9.03 38.03 -10.19
N GLU A 106 -9.05 38.30 -8.89
CA GLU A 106 -7.87 38.33 -8.01
C GLU A 106 -7.14 37.00 -7.91
N LYS A 107 -7.83 35.88 -8.18
CA LYS A 107 -7.28 34.53 -8.19
C LYS A 107 -6.81 34.11 -9.58
N GLY A 108 -6.97 34.98 -10.59
CA GLY A 108 -6.64 34.67 -11.97
C GLY A 108 -7.70 33.86 -12.71
N ASN A 109 -8.96 33.82 -12.24
CA ASN A 109 -10.05 33.08 -12.86
C ASN A 109 -10.93 33.98 -13.73
N SER A 110 -11.26 33.50 -14.92
CA SER A 110 -12.20 34.15 -15.85
C SER A 110 -13.66 33.75 -15.59
N LEU A 111 -14.60 34.47 -16.20
CA LEU A 111 -16.02 34.10 -16.21
C LEU A 111 -16.27 32.69 -16.75
N LEU A 112 -15.46 32.24 -17.72
CA LEU A 112 -15.60 30.92 -18.33
C LEU A 112 -15.40 29.81 -17.30
N VAL A 113 -14.36 29.95 -16.45
CA VAL A 113 -14.06 29.00 -15.37
C VAL A 113 -15.27 28.85 -14.44
N TYR A 114 -15.90 29.96 -14.06
CA TYR A 114 -17.09 29.94 -13.22
C TYR A 114 -18.33 29.38 -13.93
N ALA A 115 -18.53 29.71 -15.21
CA ALA A 115 -19.62 29.17 -16.00
C ALA A 115 -19.50 27.64 -16.16
N ALA A 116 -18.28 27.13 -16.37
CA ALA A 116 -18.00 25.70 -16.44
C ALA A 116 -18.29 25.00 -15.10
N GLY A 117 -17.87 25.59 -13.98
CA GLY A 117 -18.14 25.06 -12.64
C GLY A 117 -19.61 25.08 -12.22
N THR A 118 -20.39 26.06 -12.69
CA THR A 118 -21.85 26.10 -12.45
C THR A 118 -22.62 25.17 -13.38
N GLY A 119 -22.06 24.87 -14.55
CA GLY A 119 -22.61 23.93 -15.51
C GLY A 119 -23.53 24.56 -16.55
N SER A 120 -23.30 25.83 -16.91
CA SER A 120 -24.14 26.53 -17.90
C SER A 120 -23.51 26.44 -19.29
N ARG A 121 -23.99 25.50 -20.11
CA ARG A 121 -23.56 25.27 -21.49
C ARG A 121 -23.61 26.55 -22.34
N ASN A 122 -24.80 27.16 -22.42
CA ASN A 122 -25.05 28.36 -23.22
C ASN A 122 -24.18 29.55 -22.79
N THR A 123 -23.95 29.71 -21.48
CA THR A 123 -23.05 30.76 -20.97
C THR A 123 -21.61 30.53 -21.41
N CYS A 124 -21.13 29.28 -21.38
CA CYS A 124 -19.80 28.93 -21.86
C CYS A 124 -19.65 29.21 -23.36
N GLU A 125 -20.61 28.77 -24.20
CA GLU A 125 -20.62 29.03 -25.65
C GLU A 125 -20.58 30.53 -25.96
N ARG A 126 -21.40 31.32 -25.28
CA ARG A 126 -21.41 32.78 -25.43
C ARG A 126 -20.07 33.40 -25.05
N LEU A 127 -19.48 33.00 -23.93
CA LEU A 127 -18.19 33.52 -23.46
C LEU A 127 -17.07 33.20 -24.45
N LEU A 128 -17.01 31.97 -24.96
CA LEU A 128 -16.00 31.51 -25.91
C LEU A 128 -16.06 32.27 -27.23
N LYS A 129 -17.26 32.66 -27.69
CA LYS A 129 -17.44 33.49 -28.89
C LYS A 129 -16.80 34.89 -28.76
N TYR A 130 -16.82 35.47 -27.55
CA TYR A 130 -16.29 36.82 -27.31
C TYR A 130 -14.84 36.83 -26.83
N MET A 131 -14.33 35.69 -26.38
CA MET A 131 -12.96 35.49 -25.94
C MET A 131 -11.99 35.55 -27.13
N LYS A 132 -10.93 36.39 -27.04
CA LYS A 132 -9.86 36.46 -28.06
C LYS A 132 -8.94 35.24 -27.99
N SER A 133 -8.54 34.69 -29.14
CA SER A 133 -7.79 33.42 -29.29
C SER A 133 -6.54 33.27 -28.43
N ASP A 134 -5.80 34.34 -28.18
CA ASP A 134 -4.40 34.24 -27.72
C ASP A 134 -4.24 34.18 -26.18
N PHE A 135 -5.32 34.39 -25.41
CA PHE A 135 -5.22 34.60 -23.94
C PHE A 135 -5.81 33.49 -23.07
N HIS A 136 -6.41 32.43 -23.65
CA HIS A 136 -7.33 31.56 -22.89
C HIS A 136 -6.87 30.14 -22.64
N THR A 137 -5.69 29.69 -23.06
CA THR A 137 -5.27 28.29 -22.85
C THR A 137 -5.38 27.86 -21.39
N LYS A 138 -4.83 28.66 -20.46
CA LYS A 138 -4.93 28.41 -19.01
C LYS A 138 -6.38 28.46 -18.48
N GLN A 139 -7.21 29.33 -19.05
CA GLN A 139 -8.61 29.49 -18.62
C GLN A 139 -9.48 28.34 -19.13
N LEU A 140 -9.25 27.89 -20.37
CA LEU A 140 -9.86 26.70 -20.96
C LEU A 140 -9.50 25.46 -20.15
N GLU A 141 -8.23 25.30 -19.78
CA GLU A 141 -7.75 24.19 -18.94
C GLU A 141 -8.41 24.17 -17.56
N LEU A 142 -8.52 25.33 -16.91
CA LEU A 142 -9.15 25.41 -15.59
C LEU A 142 -10.68 25.22 -15.68
N ALA A 143 -11.31 25.72 -16.74
CA ALA A 143 -12.71 25.45 -17.03
C ALA A 143 -12.96 23.95 -17.26
N LEU A 144 -12.05 23.29 -17.99
CA LEU A 144 -12.09 21.84 -18.23
C LEU A 144 -11.96 21.06 -16.91
N HIS A 145 -11.05 21.46 -16.04
CA HIS A 145 -10.90 20.84 -14.72
C HIS A 145 -12.19 20.88 -13.90
N LEU A 146 -12.88 22.03 -13.88
CA LEU A 146 -14.16 22.17 -13.19
C LEU A 146 -15.30 21.42 -13.89
N ALA A 147 -15.29 21.35 -15.22
CA ALA A 147 -16.24 20.57 -16.00
C ALA A 147 -16.12 19.07 -15.68
N PHE A 148 -14.89 18.54 -15.57
CA PHE A 148 -14.64 17.17 -15.10
C PHE A 148 -15.13 16.94 -13.68
N TYR A 149 -14.78 17.84 -12.75
CA TYR A 149 -15.24 17.73 -11.37
C TYR A 149 -16.78 17.74 -11.25
N GLY A 150 -17.46 18.44 -12.15
CA GLY A 150 -18.91 18.49 -12.26
C GLY A 150 -19.55 17.37 -13.09
N GLY A 151 -18.76 16.56 -13.82
CA GLY A 151 -19.26 15.57 -14.78
C GLY A 151 -20.07 16.17 -15.93
N ARG A 152 -19.68 17.35 -16.42
CA ARG A 152 -20.43 18.13 -17.42
C ARG A 152 -19.92 17.86 -18.85
N LEU A 153 -20.34 16.74 -19.45
CA LEU A 153 -19.94 16.35 -20.81
C LEU A 153 -20.21 17.46 -21.84
N ASP A 154 -21.38 18.07 -21.73
CA ASP A 154 -21.84 19.16 -22.58
C ASP A 154 -20.88 20.35 -22.63
N ILE A 155 -20.28 20.70 -21.50
CA ILE A 155 -19.26 21.76 -21.43
C ILE A 155 -17.91 21.26 -21.93
N VAL A 156 -17.55 20.00 -21.64
CA VAL A 156 -16.31 19.41 -22.16
C VAL A 156 -16.27 19.47 -23.68
N GLU A 157 -17.37 19.10 -24.36
CA GLU A 157 -17.48 19.17 -25.82
C GLU A 157 -17.13 20.56 -26.36
N ILE A 158 -17.76 21.60 -25.82
CA ILE A 158 -17.55 22.99 -26.28
C ILE A 158 -16.11 23.44 -26.01
N LEU A 159 -15.54 23.07 -24.85
CA LEU A 159 -14.17 23.43 -24.52
C LEU A 159 -13.17 22.73 -25.46
N VAL A 160 -13.45 21.50 -25.87
CA VAL A 160 -12.67 20.78 -26.88
C VAL A 160 -12.83 21.45 -28.26
N GLU A 161 -14.04 21.84 -28.66
CA GLU A 161 -14.30 22.60 -29.89
C GLU A 161 -13.60 23.97 -29.90
N ALA A 162 -13.44 24.59 -28.73
CA ALA A 162 -12.72 25.85 -28.55
C ALA A 162 -11.19 25.71 -28.66
N GLY A 163 -10.65 24.51 -28.88
CA GLY A 163 -9.24 24.29 -29.21
C GLY A 163 -8.41 23.62 -28.12
N ILE A 164 -9.02 23.02 -27.08
CA ILE A 164 -8.26 22.19 -26.13
C ILE A 164 -7.67 20.98 -26.86
N GLN A 165 -6.36 20.85 -26.78
CA GLN A 165 -5.64 19.69 -27.29
C GLN A 165 -5.92 18.48 -26.39
N THR A 166 -6.51 17.42 -26.96
CA THR A 166 -6.99 16.24 -26.23
C THR A 166 -5.90 15.23 -25.90
N ASN A 167 -4.83 15.23 -26.70
CA ASN A 167 -3.75 14.24 -26.67
C ASN A 167 -2.39 14.84 -26.30
N ARG A 168 -2.37 15.98 -25.61
CA ARG A 168 -1.13 16.60 -25.11
C ARG A 168 -1.28 17.02 -23.66
N PRO A 169 -0.17 17.10 -22.90
CA PRO A 169 -0.20 17.62 -21.55
C PRO A 169 -0.72 19.06 -21.54
N LEU A 170 -1.68 19.33 -20.66
CA LEU A 170 -2.16 20.67 -20.34
C LEU A 170 -1.05 21.46 -19.66
N GLN A 171 -0.85 22.71 -20.05
CA GLN A 171 0.26 23.54 -19.59
C GLN A 171 0.21 23.78 -18.08
N GLY A 172 -0.98 24.00 -17.52
CA GLY A 172 -1.18 24.30 -16.10
C GLY A 172 -1.16 23.08 -15.18
N PHE A 173 -1.32 21.87 -15.71
CA PHE A 173 -1.46 20.64 -14.92
C PHE A 173 -0.39 19.58 -15.19
N GLY A 174 0.34 19.68 -16.30
CA GLY A 174 1.32 18.66 -16.71
C GLY A 174 0.70 17.30 -17.04
N LEU A 175 -0.63 17.21 -17.14
CA LEU A 175 -1.40 16.00 -17.41
C LEU A 175 -2.17 16.15 -18.71
N THR A 176 -2.41 15.04 -19.41
CA THR A 176 -3.36 15.04 -20.52
C THR A 176 -4.78 15.26 -19.99
N PRO A 177 -5.72 15.79 -20.80
CA PRO A 177 -7.13 15.86 -20.41
C PRO A 177 -7.69 14.54 -19.87
N LEU A 178 -7.33 13.42 -20.51
CA LEU A 178 -7.77 12.10 -20.09
C LEU A 178 -7.17 11.70 -18.73
N SER A 179 -5.88 11.93 -18.49
CA SER A 179 -5.29 11.60 -17.18
C SER A 179 -5.75 12.53 -16.07
N LEU A 180 -6.03 13.80 -16.37
CA LEU A 180 -6.71 14.71 -15.45
C LEU A 180 -8.10 14.19 -15.10
N LEU A 181 -8.91 13.75 -16.07
CA LEU A 181 -10.22 13.14 -15.83
C LEU A 181 -10.08 11.94 -14.89
N LEU A 182 -9.24 10.95 -15.21
CA LEU A 182 -9.06 9.74 -14.38
C LEU A 182 -8.61 10.08 -12.95
N ARG A 183 -7.72 11.06 -12.78
CA ARG A 183 -7.26 11.50 -11.46
C ARG A 183 -8.39 12.08 -10.62
N ILE A 184 -9.24 12.93 -11.21
CA ILE A 184 -10.41 13.47 -10.51
C ILE A 184 -11.41 12.33 -10.20
N ALA A 185 -11.50 11.30 -11.05
CA ALA A 185 -12.40 10.15 -10.86
C ALA A 185 -12.00 9.38 -9.60
N ALA A 186 -10.71 9.05 -9.53
CA ALA A 186 -10.12 8.34 -8.41
C ALA A 186 -10.34 9.08 -7.08
N VAL A 187 -10.17 10.41 -7.07
CA VAL A 187 -10.30 11.22 -5.84
C VAL A 187 -11.76 11.44 -5.43
N THR A 188 -12.65 11.73 -6.38
CA THR A 188 -14.03 12.11 -6.06
C THR A 188 -14.90 10.91 -5.69
N ARG A 189 -14.55 9.69 -6.13
CA ARG A 189 -15.32 8.45 -5.92
C ARG A 189 -16.81 8.57 -6.26
N LYS A 190 -17.19 9.54 -7.09
CA LYS A 190 -18.57 9.74 -7.52
C LYS A 190 -18.78 9.05 -8.84
N ASN A 191 -19.74 8.12 -8.85
CA ASN A 191 -20.20 7.47 -10.06
C ASN A 191 -21.11 8.43 -10.82
N HIS A 192 -20.52 9.37 -11.53
CA HIS A 192 -21.23 10.26 -12.44
C HIS A 192 -21.35 9.53 -13.77
N GLY A 193 -22.54 9.05 -14.13
CA GLY A 193 -22.78 8.33 -15.39
C GLY A 193 -22.11 9.00 -16.60
N SER A 194 -22.17 10.34 -16.66
CA SER A 194 -21.58 11.23 -17.67
C SER A 194 -20.05 11.11 -17.89
N TRP A 195 -19.32 10.49 -16.95
CA TRP A 195 -17.87 10.39 -17.04
C TRP A 195 -17.44 9.32 -18.03
N TRP A 196 -18.26 8.28 -18.22
CA TRP A 196 -17.99 7.25 -19.21
C TRP A 196 -18.05 7.82 -20.62
N GLU A 197 -19.06 8.63 -20.93
CA GLU A 197 -19.16 9.31 -22.22
C GLU A 197 -18.02 10.30 -22.42
N THR A 198 -17.62 11.01 -21.36
CA THR A 198 -16.46 11.92 -21.41
C THR A 198 -15.17 11.16 -21.68
N LEU A 199 -14.97 10.01 -21.05
CA LEU A 199 -13.84 9.11 -21.30
C LEU A 199 -13.84 8.65 -22.76
N LEU A 200 -14.97 8.16 -23.25
CA LEU A 200 -15.12 7.69 -24.63
C LEU A 200 -14.83 8.81 -25.63
N LEU A 201 -15.28 10.04 -25.37
CA LEU A 201 -14.98 11.20 -26.22
C LEU A 201 -13.46 11.36 -26.41
N PHE A 202 -12.68 11.34 -25.33
CA PHE A 202 -11.22 11.47 -25.41
C PHE A 202 -10.56 10.25 -26.07
N ILE A 203 -11.05 9.05 -25.80
CA ILE A 203 -10.54 7.83 -26.45
C ILE A 203 -10.73 7.89 -27.96
N HIS A 204 -11.92 8.28 -28.44
CA HIS A 204 -12.22 8.42 -29.88
C HIS A 204 -11.39 9.53 -30.54
N ARG A 205 -11.03 10.57 -29.80
CA ARG A 205 -10.16 11.67 -30.26
C ARG A 205 -8.67 11.32 -30.21
N GLY A 206 -8.32 10.10 -29.80
CA GLY A 206 -6.95 9.62 -29.67
C GLY A 206 -6.36 9.88 -28.30
N ILE A 207 -5.74 8.85 -27.72
CA ILE A 207 -5.02 8.95 -26.45
C ILE A 207 -3.53 9.19 -26.69
N GLU A 208 -2.92 10.00 -25.82
CA GLU A 208 -1.47 9.99 -25.68
C GLU A 208 -1.07 8.76 -24.87
N THR A 209 -0.12 7.99 -25.39
CA THR A 209 0.28 6.70 -24.83
C THR A 209 1.52 6.84 -23.95
N LYS A 210 2.28 7.92 -24.13
CA LYS A 210 3.47 8.20 -23.32
C LYS A 210 3.10 8.89 -22.02
N PRO A 211 3.68 8.48 -20.88
CA PRO A 211 3.44 9.16 -19.62
C PRO A 211 3.97 10.58 -19.67
N THR A 212 3.23 11.51 -19.08
CA THR A 212 3.67 12.91 -18.95
C THR A 212 4.77 13.08 -17.91
N THR A 213 5.44 14.23 -17.87
CA THR A 213 6.46 14.52 -16.84
C THR A 213 5.90 14.42 -15.42
N GLU A 214 4.69 14.95 -15.20
CA GLU A 214 3.98 14.87 -13.91
C GLU A 214 3.63 13.41 -13.53
N GLU A 215 3.27 12.58 -14.52
CA GLU A 215 3.00 11.16 -14.32
C GLU A 215 4.28 10.39 -13.96
N LEU A 216 5.39 10.72 -14.63
CA LEU A 216 6.71 10.16 -14.34
C LEU A 216 7.21 10.55 -12.94
N GLU A 217 7.03 11.80 -12.52
CA GLU A 217 7.38 12.27 -11.15
C GLU A 217 6.60 11.51 -10.06
N LYS A 218 5.35 11.14 -10.35
CA LYS A 218 4.51 10.35 -9.45
C LYS A 218 4.67 8.84 -9.62
N GLU A 219 5.61 8.42 -10.48
CA GLU A 219 5.84 7.01 -10.83
C GLU A 219 4.55 6.29 -11.28
N GLN A 220 3.72 6.98 -12.06
CA GLN A 220 2.43 6.51 -12.52
C GLN A 220 2.34 6.54 -14.04
N SER A 221 1.45 5.71 -14.57
CA SER A 221 0.98 5.79 -15.96
C SER A 221 -0.53 5.97 -15.98
N ILE A 222 -1.08 6.26 -17.16
CA ILE A 222 -2.54 6.33 -17.34
C ILE A 222 -3.28 5.06 -16.86
N LEU A 223 -2.63 3.90 -16.97
CA LEU A 223 -3.16 2.62 -16.48
C LEU A 223 -3.18 2.52 -14.95
N HIS A 224 -2.24 3.16 -14.25
CA HIS A 224 -2.29 3.27 -12.80
C HIS A 224 -3.50 4.10 -12.36
N LEU A 225 -3.74 5.23 -13.03
CA LEU A 225 -4.90 6.07 -12.76
C LEU A 225 -6.21 5.31 -13.05
N ALA A 226 -6.28 4.53 -14.12
CA ALA A 226 -7.43 3.69 -14.45
C ALA A 226 -7.74 2.64 -13.34
N ILE A 227 -6.71 2.01 -12.78
CA ILE A 227 -6.86 1.08 -11.64
C ILE A 227 -7.40 1.82 -10.42
N MET A 228 -6.94 3.04 -10.15
CA MET A 228 -7.44 3.86 -9.04
C MET A 228 -8.91 4.24 -9.19
N CYS A 229 -9.43 4.28 -10.42
CA CYS A 229 -10.87 4.47 -10.68
C CYS A 229 -11.73 3.25 -10.30
N LYS A 230 -11.13 2.08 -10.04
CA LYS A 230 -11.81 0.82 -9.69
C LYS A 230 -12.86 0.36 -10.72
N SER A 231 -12.63 0.67 -11.99
CA SER A 231 -13.47 0.21 -13.10
C SER A 231 -12.60 -0.57 -14.11
N PRO A 232 -12.75 -1.90 -14.17
CA PRO A 232 -12.12 -2.72 -15.20
C PRO A 232 -12.51 -2.30 -16.62
N GLU A 233 -13.70 -1.71 -16.81
CA GLU A 233 -14.19 -1.23 -18.10
C GLU A 233 -13.37 -0.03 -18.60
N VAL A 234 -13.04 0.92 -17.72
CA VAL A 234 -12.16 2.06 -18.02
C VAL A 234 -10.78 1.57 -18.41
N PHE A 235 -10.24 0.61 -17.66
CA PHE A 235 -8.94 0.00 -17.98
C PHE A 235 -8.94 -0.70 -19.34
N ALA A 236 -9.96 -1.52 -19.60
CA ALA A 236 -10.14 -2.22 -20.88
C ALA A 236 -10.23 -1.24 -22.05
N ALA A 237 -10.95 -0.13 -21.90
CA ALA A 237 -11.09 0.88 -22.93
C ALA A 237 -9.75 1.56 -23.26
N ILE A 238 -8.94 1.88 -22.23
CA ILE A 238 -7.63 2.52 -22.39
C ILE A 238 -6.61 1.56 -23.05
N ILE A 239 -6.62 0.27 -22.69
CA ILE A 239 -5.79 -0.74 -23.36
C ILE A 239 -6.18 -0.90 -24.83
N LYS A 240 -7.48 -1.00 -25.13
CA LYS A 240 -7.98 -1.07 -26.51
C LYS A 240 -7.61 0.17 -27.34
N ALA A 241 -7.47 1.32 -26.69
CA ALA A 241 -7.03 2.56 -27.31
C ALA A 241 -5.50 2.62 -27.55
N GLY A 242 -4.74 1.59 -27.17
CA GLY A 242 -3.31 1.46 -27.48
C GLY A 242 -2.36 1.82 -26.34
N ALA A 243 -2.84 1.92 -25.09
CA ALA A 243 -1.95 2.15 -23.95
C ALA A 243 -1.00 0.96 -23.73
N ASP A 244 0.29 1.25 -23.57
CA ASP A 244 1.30 0.21 -23.32
C ASP A 244 1.23 -0.25 -21.85
N ILE A 245 0.94 -1.53 -21.68
CA ILE A 245 0.79 -2.20 -20.39
C ILE A 245 2.12 -2.51 -19.70
N ASN A 246 3.20 -2.57 -20.47
CA ASN A 246 4.54 -2.93 -20.02
C ASN A 246 5.47 -1.72 -19.92
N LEU A 247 4.92 -0.51 -19.87
CA LEU A 247 5.70 0.72 -19.74
C LEU A 247 6.65 0.64 -18.54
N PRO A 248 7.97 0.73 -18.75
CA PRO A 248 8.95 0.66 -17.67
C PRO A 248 8.96 1.97 -16.89
N LEU A 249 8.19 2.05 -15.80
CA LEU A 249 8.25 3.18 -14.86
C LEU A 249 9.50 3.08 -13.98
N GLN A 250 10.07 4.23 -13.58
CA GLN A 250 11.34 4.30 -12.83
C GLN A 250 11.36 3.44 -11.56
N ALA A 251 10.21 3.28 -10.90
CA ALA A 251 10.05 2.48 -9.69
C ALA A 251 10.23 0.96 -9.88
N LYS A 252 10.34 0.46 -11.13
CA LYS A 252 10.27 -0.98 -11.46
C LYS A 252 9.13 -1.69 -10.73
N ARG A 253 8.00 -1.00 -10.52
CA ARG A 253 6.86 -1.56 -9.82
C ARG A 253 5.88 -2.11 -10.86
N PRO A 254 5.70 -3.43 -10.95
CA PRO A 254 4.76 -3.99 -11.91
C PRO A 254 3.33 -3.53 -11.60
N LEU A 255 2.52 -3.35 -12.64
CA LEU A 255 1.17 -2.83 -12.53
C LEU A 255 0.28 -3.69 -11.61
N LEU A 256 0.49 -5.01 -11.62
CA LEU A 256 -0.16 -5.95 -10.71
C LEU A 256 0.14 -5.65 -9.23
N HIS A 257 1.40 -5.36 -8.89
CA HIS A 257 1.81 -5.01 -7.52
C HIS A 257 1.18 -3.71 -7.05
N PHE A 258 0.95 -2.76 -7.96
CA PHE A 258 0.22 -1.54 -7.64
C PHE A 258 -1.25 -1.87 -7.31
N ALA A 259 -1.94 -2.59 -8.20
CA ALA A 259 -3.35 -2.97 -8.02
C ALA A 259 -3.62 -3.68 -6.68
N LEU A 260 -2.74 -4.62 -6.30
CA LEU A 260 -2.89 -5.39 -5.05
C LEU A 260 -2.53 -4.62 -3.77
N SER A 261 -1.84 -3.50 -3.91
CA SER A 261 -1.43 -2.67 -2.76
C SER A 261 -2.37 -1.50 -2.49
N TYR A 262 -3.06 -1.01 -3.53
CA TYR A 262 -3.85 0.21 -3.47
C TYR A 262 -5.14 -0.03 -2.68
N GLU A 263 -5.47 0.87 -1.74
CA GLU A 263 -6.72 0.90 -0.97
C GLU A 263 -7.34 -0.48 -0.66
N SER A 264 -6.61 -1.32 0.09
CA SER A 264 -6.98 -2.69 0.53
C SER A 264 -6.74 -3.84 -0.46
N GLY A 265 -6.39 -3.56 -1.73
CA GLY A 265 -5.96 -4.57 -2.71
C GLY A 265 -7.11 -5.44 -3.21
N ASP A 266 -7.76 -4.98 -4.29
CA ASP A 266 -8.88 -5.66 -4.92
C ASP A 266 -8.39 -6.83 -5.80
N PRO A 267 -8.66 -8.10 -5.43
CA PRO A 267 -8.20 -9.27 -6.16
C PRO A 267 -8.85 -9.44 -7.54
N SER A 268 -9.96 -8.74 -7.81
CA SER A 268 -10.64 -8.81 -9.12
C SER A 268 -9.78 -8.30 -10.27
N TRP A 269 -8.75 -7.48 -9.97
CA TRP A 269 -7.77 -7.03 -10.95
C TRP A 269 -6.85 -8.15 -11.43
N ILE A 270 -6.65 -9.24 -10.67
CA ILE A 270 -5.71 -10.30 -11.05
C ILE A 270 -6.14 -10.95 -12.39
N PRO A 271 -7.37 -11.50 -12.54
CA PRO A 271 -7.80 -12.05 -13.83
C PRO A 271 -7.80 -11.02 -14.96
N VAL A 272 -8.23 -9.78 -14.68
CA VAL A 272 -8.31 -8.71 -15.69
C VAL A 272 -6.92 -8.41 -16.25
N LEU A 273 -5.96 -8.13 -15.37
CA LEU A 273 -4.59 -7.80 -15.76
C LEU A 273 -3.89 -8.98 -16.47
N CYS A 274 -4.10 -10.21 -16.02
CA CYS A 274 -3.56 -11.41 -16.67
C CYS A 274 -4.14 -11.60 -18.07
N SER A 275 -5.44 -11.32 -18.28
CA SER A 275 -6.09 -11.43 -19.59
C SER A 275 -5.50 -10.48 -20.65
N TYR A 276 -4.89 -9.37 -20.22
CA TYR A 276 -4.19 -8.42 -21.09
C TYR A 276 -2.67 -8.69 -21.21
N GLY A 277 -2.20 -9.83 -20.74
CA GLY A 277 -0.81 -10.28 -20.95
C GLY A 277 0.20 -9.73 -19.95
N ILE A 278 -0.24 -9.21 -18.79
CA ILE A 278 0.69 -8.86 -17.71
C ILE A 278 1.36 -10.12 -17.18
N ASP A 279 2.68 -10.06 -17.00
CA ASP A 279 3.42 -11.11 -16.30
C ASP A 279 3.04 -11.12 -14.81
N ILE A 280 2.22 -12.11 -14.43
CA ILE A 280 1.83 -12.37 -13.03
C ILE A 280 3.04 -12.63 -12.12
N ASN A 281 4.17 -13.05 -12.71
CA ASN A 281 5.41 -13.38 -12.02
C ASN A 281 6.45 -12.26 -12.09
N ALA A 282 6.07 -11.08 -12.57
CA ALA A 282 6.94 -9.91 -12.52
C ALA A 282 7.41 -9.65 -11.09
N VAL A 283 8.64 -9.18 -10.94
CA VAL A 283 9.23 -8.83 -9.65
C VAL A 283 9.27 -7.32 -9.47
N ASP A 284 9.07 -6.85 -8.25
CA ASP A 284 9.30 -5.45 -7.91
C ASP A 284 10.79 -5.12 -7.69
N LYS A 285 11.07 -3.89 -7.26
CA LYS A 285 12.41 -3.42 -6.91
C LYS A 285 13.12 -4.27 -5.85
N ASP A 286 12.35 -4.93 -4.98
CA ASP A 286 12.87 -5.79 -3.91
C ASP A 286 12.96 -7.25 -4.37
N GLY A 287 12.71 -7.54 -5.65
CA GLY A 287 12.75 -8.88 -6.22
C GLY A 287 11.55 -9.75 -5.85
N LYS A 288 10.47 -9.16 -5.31
CA LYS A 288 9.29 -9.89 -4.84
C LYS A 288 8.21 -9.98 -5.92
N THR A 289 7.63 -11.16 -6.07
CA THR A 289 6.43 -11.35 -6.90
C THR A 289 5.18 -10.87 -6.17
N ALA A 290 4.08 -10.67 -6.90
CA ALA A 290 2.78 -10.33 -6.33
C ALA A 290 2.33 -11.35 -5.26
N LEU A 291 2.63 -12.63 -5.47
CA LEU A 291 2.31 -13.73 -4.56
C LEU A 291 3.08 -13.64 -3.24
N ILE A 292 4.37 -13.28 -3.26
CA ILE A 292 5.14 -13.07 -2.02
C ILE A 292 4.58 -11.90 -1.19
N ILE A 293 4.23 -10.79 -1.84
CA ILE A 293 3.67 -9.62 -1.15
C ILE A 293 2.31 -9.95 -0.52
N ASP A 294 1.52 -10.79 -1.19
CA ASP A 294 0.23 -11.24 -0.69
C ASP A 294 0.35 -12.14 0.54
N ILE A 295 1.34 -13.06 0.51
CA ILE A 295 1.70 -13.94 1.64
C ILE A 295 2.16 -13.11 2.85
N GLU A 296 3.01 -12.10 2.65
CA GLU A 296 3.49 -11.21 3.73
C GLU A 296 2.34 -10.41 4.37
N LYS A 297 1.29 -10.10 3.61
CA LYS A 297 0.09 -9.42 4.09
C LYS A 297 -0.99 -10.37 4.62
N SER A 298 -0.73 -11.68 4.63
CA SER A 298 -1.62 -12.74 5.11
C SER A 298 -3.01 -12.77 4.45
N LYS A 299 -3.11 -12.42 3.16
CA LYS A 299 -4.40 -12.33 2.42
C LYS A 299 -4.78 -13.62 1.69
N ALA A 300 -5.20 -14.64 2.44
CA ALA A 300 -5.48 -15.98 1.88
C ALA A 300 -6.49 -16.05 0.70
N SER A 301 -7.43 -15.11 0.59
CA SER A 301 -8.40 -15.05 -0.52
C SER A 301 -7.73 -14.69 -1.84
N THR A 302 -6.88 -13.67 -1.84
CA THR A 302 -6.11 -13.20 -3.00
C THR A 302 -5.10 -14.26 -3.46
N THR A 303 -4.48 -14.98 -2.52
CA THR A 303 -3.49 -16.02 -2.81
C THR A 303 -4.07 -17.09 -3.73
N ASN A 304 -5.32 -17.53 -3.50
CA ASN A 304 -5.99 -18.51 -4.36
C ASN A 304 -6.10 -18.00 -5.80
N ILE A 305 -6.54 -16.76 -5.97
CA ILE A 305 -6.74 -16.15 -7.28
C ILE A 305 -5.40 -16.01 -8.02
N LEU A 306 -4.32 -15.62 -7.34
CA LEU A 306 -2.99 -15.55 -7.93
C LEU A 306 -2.52 -16.93 -8.44
N ILE A 307 -2.63 -17.97 -7.62
CA ILE A 307 -2.23 -19.33 -7.99
C ILE A 307 -3.09 -19.85 -9.16
N ASP A 308 -4.39 -19.59 -9.13
CA ASP A 308 -5.33 -19.99 -10.19
C ASP A 308 -5.04 -19.30 -11.53
N ASN A 309 -4.43 -18.11 -11.52
CA ASN A 309 -4.00 -17.38 -12.72
C ASN A 309 -2.54 -17.65 -13.12
N GLY A 310 -1.90 -18.69 -12.55
CA GLY A 310 -0.56 -19.10 -12.95
C GLY A 310 0.57 -18.34 -12.28
N ALA A 311 0.34 -17.75 -11.10
CA ALA A 311 1.44 -17.29 -10.25
C ALA A 311 2.32 -18.50 -9.89
N THR A 312 3.60 -18.39 -10.22
CA THR A 312 4.63 -19.38 -10.01
C THR A 312 5.68 -18.87 -9.04
N TRP A 313 6.34 -19.82 -8.39
CA TRP A 313 7.42 -19.54 -7.48
C TRP A 313 8.73 -19.30 -8.25
N GLY A 314 9.31 -18.12 -8.07
CA GLY A 314 10.72 -17.83 -8.40
C GLY A 314 11.07 -17.73 -9.89
N ARG A 315 11.14 -16.49 -10.39
CA ARG A 315 11.96 -16.13 -11.58
C ARG A 315 13.05 -15.10 -11.29
N GLY A 316 13.15 -14.60 -10.07
CA GLY A 316 14.22 -13.67 -9.67
C GLY A 316 15.46 -14.42 -9.18
N GLU A 317 16.62 -14.21 -9.82
CA GLU A 317 17.90 -14.81 -9.41
C GLU A 317 18.30 -14.51 -7.95
N ILE A 318 17.78 -13.39 -7.40
CA ILE A 318 18.17 -12.85 -6.09
C ILE A 318 17.48 -13.59 -4.93
N PHE A 319 16.27 -14.12 -5.14
CA PHE A 319 15.50 -14.84 -4.12
C PHE A 319 15.11 -16.23 -4.61
N LYS A 320 16.03 -17.18 -4.48
CA LYS A 320 15.72 -18.62 -4.53
C LYS A 320 14.88 -19.12 -3.34
N ALA A 321 14.33 -18.21 -2.51
CA ALA A 321 13.53 -18.58 -1.35
C ALA A 321 12.07 -18.87 -1.77
N PRO A 322 11.55 -20.09 -1.56
CA PRO A 322 10.22 -20.50 -1.99
C PRO A 322 9.16 -19.81 -1.14
N GLU A 323 8.04 -19.43 -1.76
CA GLU A 323 6.80 -18.93 -1.14
C GLU A 323 6.44 -19.67 0.15
N LEU A 324 6.74 -20.97 0.21
CA LEU A 324 6.58 -21.81 1.38
C LEU A 324 7.29 -21.26 2.63
N ILE A 325 8.53 -20.79 2.52
CA ILE A 325 9.29 -20.23 3.65
C ILE A 325 8.65 -18.94 4.13
N GLU A 326 8.22 -18.05 3.22
CA GLU A 326 7.55 -16.82 3.59
C GLU A 326 6.16 -17.09 4.19
N ALA A 327 5.45 -18.11 3.71
CA ALA A 327 4.20 -18.56 4.29
C ALA A 327 4.39 -19.08 5.73
N ILE A 328 5.48 -19.78 6.03
CA ILE A 328 5.79 -20.21 7.41
C ILE A 328 6.05 -19.00 8.32
N LYS A 329 6.76 -17.98 7.83
CA LYS A 329 7.09 -16.78 8.62
C LYS A 329 5.90 -15.86 8.85
N PHE A 330 5.07 -15.64 7.83
CA PHE A 330 4.07 -14.56 7.80
C PHE A 330 2.63 -15.04 7.54
N GLY A 331 2.45 -16.15 6.83
CA GLY A 331 1.14 -16.67 6.40
C GLY A 331 0.46 -17.62 7.39
N GLY A 332 1.21 -18.15 8.35
CA GLY A 332 0.71 -19.12 9.32
C GLY A 332 0.37 -20.50 8.71
N SER A 333 -0.17 -21.39 9.54
CA SER A 333 -0.38 -22.80 9.17
C SER A 333 -1.43 -22.98 8.06
N SER A 334 -2.47 -22.13 8.02
CA SER A 334 -3.54 -22.23 7.02
C SER A 334 -3.04 -21.96 5.60
N LEU A 335 -2.22 -20.91 5.42
CA LEU A 335 -1.66 -20.56 4.12
C LEU A 335 -0.63 -21.59 3.66
N PHE A 336 0.20 -22.06 4.59
CA PHE A 336 1.14 -23.16 4.35
C PHE A 336 0.42 -24.42 3.83
N LEU A 337 -0.63 -24.87 4.52
CA LEU A 337 -1.41 -26.05 4.12
C LEU A 337 -2.10 -25.87 2.77
N LEU A 338 -2.61 -24.67 2.50
CA LEU A 338 -3.22 -24.34 1.22
C LEU A 338 -2.21 -24.48 0.08
N LEU A 339 -1.01 -23.92 0.24
CA LEU A 339 0.08 -24.03 -0.75
C LEU A 339 0.43 -25.50 -0.99
N CYS A 340 0.70 -26.28 0.07
CA CYS A 340 1.01 -27.71 -0.05
C CYS A 340 -0.05 -28.47 -0.84
N LYS A 341 -1.33 -28.30 -0.48
CA LYS A 341 -2.46 -28.96 -1.16
C LYS A 341 -2.55 -28.61 -2.65
N ARG A 342 -2.40 -27.34 -3.01
CA ARG A 342 -2.47 -26.88 -4.41
C ARG A 342 -1.28 -27.40 -5.22
N HIS A 343 -0.07 -27.25 -4.70
CA HIS A 343 1.15 -27.67 -5.37
C HIS A 343 1.19 -29.18 -5.62
N LYS A 344 0.72 -29.99 -4.67
CA LYS A 344 0.60 -31.44 -4.81
C LYS A 344 -0.33 -31.87 -5.95
N LYS A 345 -1.32 -31.03 -6.30
CA LYS A 345 -2.24 -31.27 -7.42
C LYS A 345 -1.61 -30.94 -8.79
N VAL A 346 -0.73 -29.94 -8.84
CA VAL A 346 -0.15 -29.42 -10.09
C VAL A 346 1.20 -30.07 -10.42
N MET A 347 2.01 -30.39 -9.40
CA MET A 347 3.36 -30.92 -9.58
C MET A 347 3.39 -32.45 -9.59
N SER A 348 4.31 -33.03 -10.36
CA SER A 348 4.72 -34.43 -10.20
C SER A 348 5.31 -34.67 -8.81
N LYS A 349 5.21 -35.90 -8.30
CA LYS A 349 5.71 -36.28 -6.96
C LYS A 349 7.16 -35.86 -6.69
N GLU A 350 8.07 -36.03 -7.66
CA GLU A 350 9.49 -35.65 -7.52
C GLU A 350 9.68 -34.14 -7.40
N LYS A 351 9.02 -33.35 -8.27
CA LYS A 351 9.04 -31.87 -8.19
C LYS A 351 8.46 -31.36 -6.87
N TYR A 352 7.38 -31.96 -6.38
CA TYR A 352 6.81 -31.62 -5.09
C TYR A 352 7.76 -31.94 -3.93
N GLN A 353 8.43 -33.09 -3.99
CA GLN A 353 9.44 -33.48 -2.99
C GLN A 353 10.64 -32.53 -2.97
N ASN A 354 11.07 -32.04 -4.14
CA ASN A 354 12.10 -31.00 -4.21
C ASN A 354 11.60 -29.67 -3.67
N TYR A 355 10.35 -29.30 -3.97
CA TYR A 355 9.70 -28.08 -3.50
C TYR A 355 9.64 -27.99 -1.97
N ILE A 356 9.10 -29.02 -1.30
CA ILE A 356 8.97 -29.04 0.17
C ILE A 356 10.31 -28.97 0.90
N ASN A 357 11.41 -29.30 0.21
CA ASN A 357 12.77 -29.32 0.75
C ASN A 357 13.64 -28.16 0.25
N THR A 358 13.10 -27.23 -0.55
CA THR A 358 13.89 -26.18 -1.20
C THR A 358 14.45 -25.20 -0.16
N PRO A 359 15.79 -24.99 -0.09
CA PRO A 359 16.38 -24.07 0.87
C PRO A 359 16.11 -22.61 0.49
N GLY A 360 15.93 -21.76 1.50
CA GLY A 360 15.85 -20.31 1.34
C GLY A 360 17.19 -19.68 0.93
N ALA A 361 17.17 -18.37 0.61
CA ALA A 361 18.35 -17.61 0.16
C ALA A 361 19.56 -17.80 1.11
N TYR A 362 19.31 -17.74 2.43
CA TYR A 362 20.32 -17.87 3.47
C TYR A 362 20.71 -19.31 3.83
N GLY A 363 20.07 -20.33 3.23
CA GLY A 363 20.36 -21.75 3.48
C GLY A 363 19.35 -22.55 4.30
N PRO A 364 18.58 -21.99 5.25
CA PRO A 364 17.55 -22.73 5.97
C PRO A 364 16.45 -23.28 5.05
N ARG A 365 16.03 -24.53 5.29
CA ARG A 365 14.90 -25.19 4.62
C ARG A 365 13.60 -24.91 5.38
N PRO A 366 12.42 -25.22 4.81
CA PRO A 366 11.13 -25.05 5.48
C PRO A 366 11.09 -25.63 6.90
N VAL A 367 11.68 -26.81 7.12
CA VAL A 367 11.77 -27.44 8.46
C VAL A 367 12.55 -26.59 9.47
N HIS A 368 13.68 -26.00 9.07
CA HIS A 368 14.49 -25.13 9.94
C HIS A 368 13.75 -23.86 10.31
N VAL A 369 13.00 -23.30 9.35
CA VAL A 369 12.21 -22.09 9.56
C VAL A 369 11.03 -22.41 10.48
N ALA A 370 10.28 -23.50 10.23
CA ALA A 370 9.17 -23.90 11.09
C ALA A 370 9.62 -24.18 12.55
N ALA A 371 10.78 -24.80 12.73
CA ALA A 371 11.40 -25.01 14.03
C ALA A 371 11.76 -23.69 14.75
N ARG A 372 12.34 -22.73 14.01
CA ARG A 372 12.70 -21.40 14.53
C ARG A 372 11.50 -20.57 14.98
N TYR A 373 10.40 -20.65 14.24
CA TYR A 373 9.16 -19.95 14.55
C TYR A 373 8.22 -20.77 15.46
N HIS A 374 8.70 -21.90 16.00
CA HIS A 374 8.00 -22.74 16.97
C HIS A 374 6.59 -23.16 16.50
N ASN A 375 6.45 -23.45 15.20
CA ASN A 375 5.16 -23.79 14.61
C ASN A 375 5.00 -25.31 14.48
N ASP A 376 4.58 -25.92 15.59
CA ASP A 376 4.46 -27.38 15.71
C ASP A 376 3.49 -27.97 14.66
N LYS A 377 2.37 -27.29 14.39
CA LYS A 377 1.39 -27.70 13.36
C LYS A 377 2.02 -27.76 11.96
N ILE A 378 2.86 -26.79 11.62
CA ILE A 378 3.57 -26.78 10.33
C ILE A 378 4.63 -27.89 10.31
N LEU A 379 5.35 -28.14 11.41
CA LEU A 379 6.32 -29.22 11.48
C LEU A 379 5.69 -30.60 11.33
N GLU A 380 4.57 -30.86 11.99
CA GLU A 380 3.78 -32.07 11.82
C GLU A 380 3.32 -32.23 10.36
N SER A 381 2.85 -31.14 9.76
CA SER A 381 2.43 -31.14 8.36
C SER A 381 3.61 -31.40 7.41
N LEU A 382 4.79 -30.81 7.67
CA LEU A 382 6.02 -31.06 6.93
C LEU A 382 6.44 -32.52 7.01
N TRP A 383 6.34 -33.13 8.20
CA TRP A 383 6.60 -34.57 8.40
C TRP A 383 5.66 -35.43 7.56
N LEU A 384 4.36 -35.17 7.61
CA LEU A 384 3.34 -35.89 6.85
C LEU A 384 3.50 -35.73 5.33
N GLU A 385 3.96 -34.56 4.88
CA GLU A 385 4.25 -34.28 3.47
C GLU A 385 5.63 -34.80 3.02
N GLY A 386 6.38 -35.49 3.90
CA GLY A 386 7.63 -36.16 3.57
C GLY A 386 8.85 -35.23 3.54
N ALA A 387 8.83 -34.08 4.20
CA ALA A 387 9.99 -33.20 4.30
C ALA A 387 11.17 -33.90 5.00
N GLY A 388 12.39 -33.63 4.54
CA GLY A 388 13.62 -34.19 5.12
C GLY A 388 13.94 -33.55 6.46
N MET A 389 13.43 -34.11 7.56
CA MET A 389 13.59 -33.53 8.90
C MET A 389 15.04 -33.54 9.43
N HIS A 390 15.85 -34.48 8.94
CA HIS A 390 17.27 -34.60 9.28
C HIS A 390 18.17 -33.75 8.39
N ALA A 391 17.60 -32.92 7.50
CA ALA A 391 18.39 -32.07 6.64
C ALA A 391 19.22 -31.08 7.48
N LYS A 392 20.43 -30.76 6.99
CA LYS A 392 21.27 -29.70 7.55
C LYS A 392 21.18 -28.45 6.69
N ASP A 393 21.24 -27.28 7.33
CA ASP A 393 21.35 -25.99 6.64
C ASP A 393 22.78 -25.76 6.11
N LYS A 394 23.02 -24.61 5.47
CA LYS A 394 24.36 -24.23 4.97
C LYS A 394 25.43 -24.12 6.08
N ARG A 395 25.01 -23.94 7.34
CA ARG A 395 25.90 -23.89 8.50
C ARG A 395 26.14 -25.28 9.09
N GLY A 396 25.51 -26.34 8.57
CA GLY A 396 25.60 -27.70 9.10
C GLY A 396 24.70 -27.95 10.30
N CYS A 397 23.71 -27.09 10.55
CA CYS A 397 22.77 -27.17 11.67
C CYS A 397 21.45 -27.84 11.23
N ASN A 398 20.90 -28.71 12.07
CA ASN A 398 19.62 -29.39 11.84
C ASN A 398 18.44 -28.61 12.46
N ALA A 399 17.21 -29.09 12.26
CA ALA A 399 16.01 -28.43 12.78
C ALA A 399 15.97 -28.28 14.31
N LEU A 400 16.53 -29.23 15.06
CA LEU A 400 16.56 -29.19 16.53
C LEU A 400 17.34 -27.98 17.04
N SER A 401 18.47 -27.66 16.40
CA SER A 401 19.26 -26.47 16.78
C SER A 401 18.53 -25.14 16.58
N HIS A 402 17.50 -25.10 15.72
CA HIS A 402 16.66 -23.93 15.52
C HIS A 402 15.46 -23.87 16.47
N ALA A 403 15.11 -24.99 17.12
CA ALA A 403 13.95 -25.10 18.01
C ALA A 403 14.28 -24.88 19.51
N LEU A 404 15.54 -24.59 19.86
CA LEU A 404 16.05 -24.67 21.24
C LEU A 404 15.32 -23.78 22.26
N GLU A 405 14.56 -22.78 21.82
CA GLU A 405 13.76 -21.91 22.69
C GLU A 405 12.33 -22.42 22.97
N SER A 406 11.89 -23.50 22.32
CA SER A 406 10.55 -24.06 22.47
C SER A 406 10.58 -25.52 22.92
N ARG A 407 10.05 -25.77 24.11
CA ARG A 407 9.94 -27.12 24.69
C ARG A 407 9.11 -28.06 23.83
N SER A 408 7.94 -27.63 23.37
CA SER A 408 7.04 -28.46 22.57
C SER A 408 7.67 -28.84 21.23
N THR A 409 8.27 -27.87 20.55
CA THR A 409 8.93 -28.06 19.25
C THR A 409 10.14 -29.00 19.37
N MET A 410 10.96 -28.84 20.42
CA MET A 410 12.07 -29.75 20.70
C MET A 410 11.59 -31.18 20.96
N GLN A 411 10.55 -31.33 21.78
CA GLN A 411 9.96 -32.64 22.06
C GLN A 411 9.42 -33.29 20.80
N LEU A 412 8.72 -32.55 19.94
CA LEU A 412 8.22 -33.06 18.65
C LEU A 412 9.36 -33.57 17.76
N LEU A 413 10.44 -32.78 17.63
CA LEU A 413 11.57 -33.14 16.78
C LEU A 413 12.34 -34.36 17.31
N MET A 414 12.51 -34.50 18.62
CA MET A 414 13.22 -35.65 19.21
C MET A 414 12.35 -36.90 19.32
N SER A 415 11.09 -36.77 19.74
CA SER A 415 10.20 -37.92 19.97
C SER A 415 9.58 -38.47 18.68
N VAL A 416 9.04 -37.59 17.84
CA VAL A 416 8.31 -37.97 16.62
C VAL A 416 9.27 -38.09 15.44
N CYS A 417 10.09 -37.06 15.22
CA CYS A 417 11.03 -37.03 14.09
C CYS A 417 12.34 -37.78 14.36
N ARG A 418 12.54 -38.30 15.59
CA ARG A 418 13.74 -39.06 16.01
C ARG A 418 15.07 -38.36 15.71
N ILE A 419 15.12 -37.04 15.81
CA ILE A 419 16.37 -36.29 15.68
C ILE A 419 17.22 -36.53 16.92
N ASP A 420 18.43 -37.03 16.72
CA ASP A 420 19.40 -37.28 17.80
C ASP A 420 19.91 -35.95 18.38
N PRO A 421 19.73 -35.68 19.70
CA PRO A 421 20.27 -34.47 20.33
C PRO A 421 21.80 -34.39 20.35
N ASN A 422 22.48 -35.54 20.18
CA ASN A 422 23.94 -35.66 20.16
C ASN A 422 24.54 -35.55 18.76
N GLU A 423 23.71 -35.36 17.73
CA GLU A 423 24.19 -35.22 16.37
C GLU A 423 25.16 -34.02 16.27
N ARG A 424 26.36 -34.29 15.75
CA ARG A 424 27.39 -33.28 15.51
C ARG A 424 26.97 -32.38 14.34
N GLN A 425 26.94 -31.08 14.63
CA GLN A 425 26.46 -30.03 13.74
C GLN A 425 27.53 -28.95 13.57
N ALA A 426 27.45 -28.25 12.44
CA ALA A 426 28.39 -27.22 12.03
C ALA A 426 29.86 -27.67 11.90
N ALA A 427 30.70 -26.77 11.36
CA ALA A 427 32.13 -27.05 11.16
C ALA A 427 32.92 -27.29 12.46
N GLN A 428 32.33 -26.93 13.60
CA GLN A 428 32.93 -27.09 14.94
C GLN A 428 32.42 -28.34 15.66
N GLU A 429 31.57 -29.16 15.04
CA GLU A 429 31.02 -30.39 15.62
C GLU A 429 30.24 -30.16 16.92
N TYR A 430 29.50 -29.07 16.99
CA TYR A 430 28.63 -28.74 18.12
C TYR A 430 27.43 -29.70 18.20
N THR A 431 27.13 -30.18 19.40
CA THR A 431 25.84 -30.82 19.69
C THR A 431 24.76 -29.76 19.97
N ALA A 432 23.49 -30.17 20.05
CA ALA A 432 22.40 -29.25 20.39
C ALA A 432 22.65 -28.51 21.73
N ALA A 433 23.27 -29.19 22.70
CA ALA A 433 23.63 -28.61 23.99
C ALA A 433 24.71 -27.51 23.89
N HIS A 434 25.73 -27.70 23.05
CA HIS A 434 26.74 -26.67 22.78
C HIS A 434 26.11 -25.42 22.17
N ILE A 435 25.19 -25.63 21.22
CA ILE A 435 24.49 -24.52 20.54
C ILE A 435 23.62 -23.77 21.54
N ALA A 436 22.83 -24.49 22.37
CA ALA A 436 21.93 -23.88 23.36
C ALA A 436 22.66 -22.89 24.28
N VAL A 437 23.79 -23.30 24.86
CA VAL A 437 24.58 -22.48 25.79
C VAL A 437 25.20 -21.25 25.10
N ARG A 438 25.53 -21.36 23.80
CA ARG A 438 26.16 -20.28 23.05
C ARG A 438 25.18 -19.27 22.47
N THR A 439 23.96 -19.70 22.13
CA THR A 439 22.99 -18.85 21.41
C THR A 439 21.95 -18.25 22.32
N ILE A 440 21.52 -18.96 23.36
CA ILE A 440 20.47 -18.49 24.27
C ILE A 440 21.10 -17.52 25.27
N SER A 441 20.54 -16.32 25.41
CA SER A 441 21.05 -15.31 26.35
C SER A 441 20.45 -15.43 27.75
N ASN A 442 19.26 -16.02 27.87
CA ASN A 442 18.55 -16.12 29.15
C ASN A 442 18.98 -17.38 29.93
N PRO A 443 19.50 -17.23 31.16
CA PRO A 443 19.98 -18.33 32.00
C PRO A 443 18.94 -19.41 32.30
N ILE A 444 17.69 -18.97 32.57
CA ILE A 444 16.59 -19.86 32.94
C ILE A 444 16.19 -20.69 31.73
N LYS A 445 16.08 -20.05 30.55
CA LYS A 445 15.81 -20.76 29.30
C LYS A 445 16.91 -21.76 28.95
N ILE A 446 18.19 -21.43 29.17
CA ILE A 446 19.29 -22.39 28.97
C ILE A 446 19.06 -23.64 29.84
N ALA A 447 18.76 -23.47 31.13
CA ALA A 447 18.52 -24.59 32.03
C ALA A 447 17.32 -25.44 31.60
N GLU A 448 16.20 -24.81 31.22
CA GLU A 448 15.02 -25.51 30.70
C GLU A 448 15.31 -26.28 29.41
N THR A 449 16.02 -25.66 28.45
CA THR A 449 16.43 -26.30 27.20
C THR A 449 17.33 -27.49 27.46
N LEU A 450 18.35 -27.34 28.32
CA LEU A 450 19.25 -28.44 28.68
C LEU A 450 18.52 -29.56 29.40
N GLN A 451 17.57 -29.25 30.29
CA GLN A 451 16.74 -30.27 30.94
C GLN A 451 15.93 -31.08 29.94
N VAL A 452 15.33 -30.41 28.94
CA VAL A 452 14.60 -31.09 27.87
C VAL A 452 15.54 -31.97 27.06
N LEU A 453 16.69 -31.46 26.64
CA LEU A 453 17.69 -32.25 25.90
C LEU A 453 18.18 -33.47 26.70
N TRP A 454 18.44 -33.29 28.00
CA TRP A 454 18.86 -34.37 28.91
C TRP A 454 17.82 -35.48 29.01
N ASN A 455 16.54 -35.13 29.15
CA ASN A 455 15.46 -36.09 29.22
C ASN A 455 15.33 -36.96 27.95
N PHE A 456 15.89 -36.49 26.83
CA PHE A 456 15.93 -37.19 25.55
C PHE A 456 17.33 -37.77 25.23
N GLY A 457 18.23 -37.86 26.21
CA GLY A 457 19.51 -38.57 26.08
C GLY A 457 20.67 -37.72 25.56
N ALA A 458 20.61 -36.40 25.69
CA ALA A 458 21.75 -35.55 25.33
C ALA A 458 22.96 -35.77 26.27
N ASP A 459 24.12 -36.02 25.67
CA ASP A 459 25.41 -36.15 26.36
C ASP A 459 26.15 -34.81 26.34
N PHE A 460 26.35 -34.27 27.54
CA PHE A 460 27.03 -32.99 27.76
C PHE A 460 28.55 -33.12 27.84
N ASN A 461 29.09 -34.34 27.85
CA ASN A 461 30.53 -34.61 27.87
C ASN A 461 31.16 -34.72 26.48
N LEU A 462 30.34 -34.75 25.43
CA LEU A 462 30.82 -34.72 24.06
C LEU A 462 31.66 -33.46 23.83
N LYS A 463 32.86 -33.64 23.27
CA LYS A 463 33.76 -32.55 22.92
C LYS A 463 33.51 -32.07 21.50
N ASP A 464 33.48 -30.75 21.33
CA ASP A 464 33.55 -30.08 20.05
C ASP A 464 34.95 -30.23 19.40
N LYS A 465 35.13 -29.67 18.21
CA LYS A 465 36.42 -29.68 17.50
C LYS A 465 37.55 -28.97 18.25
N ALA A 466 37.23 -28.04 19.15
CA ALA A 466 38.18 -27.32 19.99
C ALA A 466 38.46 -28.03 21.33
N GLY A 467 37.88 -29.22 21.56
CA GLY A 467 38.05 -30.00 22.78
C GLY A 467 37.17 -29.55 23.95
N ASN A 468 36.23 -28.62 23.74
CA ASN A 468 35.34 -28.10 24.76
C ASN A 468 34.04 -28.90 24.84
N THR A 469 33.54 -29.08 26.05
CA THR A 469 32.20 -29.63 26.32
C THR A 469 31.16 -28.51 26.40
N SER A 470 29.87 -28.85 26.40
CA SER A 470 28.82 -27.85 26.61
C SER A 470 28.93 -27.22 28.01
N ALA A 471 29.36 -28.00 29.01
CA ALA A 471 29.65 -27.54 30.36
C ALA A 471 30.79 -26.50 30.42
N ASN A 472 31.85 -26.67 29.62
CA ASN A 472 32.93 -25.67 29.52
C ASN A 472 32.38 -24.31 29.06
N TYR A 473 31.40 -24.28 28.15
CA TYR A 473 30.80 -23.02 27.71
C TYR A 473 29.91 -22.36 28.77
N ILE A 474 29.30 -23.13 29.67
CA ILE A 474 28.49 -22.61 30.78
C ILE A 474 29.38 -21.85 31.77
N THR A 475 30.57 -22.37 32.09
CA THR A 475 31.50 -21.71 33.01
C THR A 475 32.05 -20.41 32.42
N PHE A 476 32.32 -20.34 31.12
CA PHE A 476 32.68 -19.08 30.44
C PHE A 476 31.53 -18.05 30.38
N ALA A 477 30.27 -18.49 30.20
CA ALA A 477 29.11 -17.60 30.19
C ALA A 477 28.81 -16.99 31.57
N SER A 478 29.19 -17.69 32.65
CA SER A 478 28.99 -17.29 34.05
C SER A 478 29.82 -16.09 34.53
N ARG A 479 30.74 -15.55 33.70
CA ARG A 479 31.39 -14.25 33.94
C ARG A 479 30.47 -13.03 33.73
N ARG A 480 29.19 -13.24 33.37
CA ARG A 480 28.14 -12.21 33.45
C ARG A 480 27.45 -12.29 34.83
N PRO A 481 27.24 -11.18 35.58
CA PRO A 481 26.98 -11.21 37.03
C PRO A 481 25.67 -11.84 37.54
N ARG A 482 24.90 -12.54 36.69
CA ARG A 482 23.63 -13.18 37.05
C ARG A 482 23.47 -14.62 36.54
N LEU A 483 24.56 -15.26 36.11
CA LEU A 483 24.59 -16.64 35.60
C LEU A 483 25.26 -17.60 36.59
N GLN A 484 24.78 -17.67 37.83
CA GLN A 484 25.01 -18.87 38.65
C GLN A 484 24.02 -19.96 38.21
N ILE A 485 24.25 -20.55 37.03
CA ILE A 485 23.71 -21.88 36.72
C ILE A 485 24.60 -22.88 37.47
N ARG A 486 24.48 -22.92 38.79
CA ARG A 486 25.04 -23.98 39.63
C ARG A 486 23.84 -24.65 40.28
N ALA A 487 23.62 -25.92 39.96
CA ALA A 487 22.53 -26.78 40.42
C ALA A 487 21.18 -26.68 39.68
N VAL A 488 21.16 -27.05 38.40
CA VAL A 488 19.96 -27.68 37.82
C VAL A 488 20.39 -28.97 37.11
N VAL A 489 20.36 -30.05 37.89
CA VAL A 489 19.95 -31.40 37.48
C VAL A 489 20.75 -32.07 36.35
N LEU A 490 21.73 -32.89 36.73
CA LEU A 490 22.16 -34.06 35.93
C LEU A 490 22.04 -35.31 36.81
N PRO A 491 20.98 -36.13 36.68
CA PRO A 491 20.93 -37.43 37.32
C PRO A 491 21.77 -38.42 36.51
N SER A 492 23.05 -38.60 36.90
CA SER A 492 23.90 -39.65 36.33
C SER A 492 23.26 -41.02 36.57
N LYS A 493 22.93 -41.75 35.50
CA LYS A 493 22.72 -43.20 35.59
C LYS A 493 24.10 -43.86 35.74
N GLU A 494 24.45 -44.12 36.99
CA GLU A 494 25.29 -45.23 37.46
C GLU A 494 26.69 -45.38 36.83
N THR A 495 27.75 -44.95 37.52
CA THR A 495 28.62 -45.82 38.36
C THR A 495 29.95 -45.14 38.73
N SER A 496 30.26 -45.25 40.02
CA SER A 496 31.56 -45.45 40.68
C SER A 496 32.88 -45.11 39.95
N ASN A 497 33.73 -44.39 40.71
CA ASN A 497 35.17 -44.19 40.55
C ASN A 497 35.58 -43.20 39.46
N VAL A 498 35.80 -41.93 39.84
CA VAL A 498 37.15 -41.30 39.89
C VAL A 498 37.03 -40.04 40.78
N ALA A 499 38.01 -39.87 41.66
CA ALA A 499 38.08 -38.91 42.75
C ALA A 499 37.88 -37.44 42.35
N TRP A 500 37.07 -36.73 43.13
CA TRP A 500 37.08 -35.27 43.21
C TRP A 500 37.60 -34.90 44.59
N GLY A 501 38.82 -34.38 44.62
CA GLY A 501 39.45 -33.86 45.82
C GLY A 501 38.68 -32.65 46.37
N GLU A 502 38.46 -32.70 47.68
CA GLU A 502 38.42 -31.60 48.65
C GLU A 502 37.86 -30.26 48.16
N ASP A 503 36.56 -30.02 48.37
CA ASP A 503 36.12 -29.18 49.50
C ASP A 503 34.59 -28.96 49.52
N LEU A 504 34.05 -28.88 50.73
CA LEU A 504 32.72 -28.37 51.14
C LEU A 504 31.50 -29.31 51.03
N ASP A 505 31.33 -30.14 52.05
CA ASP A 505 30.17 -30.23 52.98
C ASP A 505 28.72 -30.03 52.43
N LEU A 506 28.45 -30.51 51.22
CA LEU A 506 27.13 -30.46 50.57
C LEU A 506 26.17 -31.60 50.99
N SER A 507 26.67 -32.67 51.62
CA SER A 507 25.87 -33.86 51.96
C SER A 507 24.88 -33.61 53.10
N ARG A 508 25.17 -32.67 53.99
CA ARG A 508 24.38 -32.44 55.21
C ARG A 508 23.23 -31.43 55.03
N GLN A 509 23.30 -30.57 54.02
CA GLN A 509 22.23 -29.61 53.69
C GLN A 509 21.15 -30.19 52.75
N LEU A 510 21.44 -31.29 52.05
CA LEU A 510 20.51 -31.94 51.12
C LEU A 510 19.47 -32.84 51.81
N GLY A 511 19.67 -33.23 53.08
CA GLY A 511 18.77 -34.13 53.80
C GLY A 511 17.44 -33.53 54.28
N GLN A 512 17.27 -32.20 54.27
CA GLN A 512 16.10 -31.54 54.87
C GLN A 512 15.09 -30.98 53.84
N VAL A 513 15.41 -31.02 52.54
CA VAL A 513 14.58 -30.40 51.48
C VAL A 513 13.68 -31.43 50.76
N PHE A 514 13.91 -32.73 50.94
CA PHE A 514 13.26 -33.79 50.13
C PHE A 514 12.09 -34.56 50.77
N ASP A 515 11.65 -34.21 51.98
CA ASP A 515 10.56 -34.93 52.67
C ASP A 515 9.13 -34.42 52.38
N LYS A 516 8.91 -33.62 51.31
CA LYS A 516 7.57 -33.05 51.05
C LYS A 516 6.94 -33.25 49.69
N TYR A 517 7.61 -33.90 48.74
CA TYR A 517 7.01 -34.22 47.44
C TYR A 517 7.45 -35.60 46.96
N ARG A 518 6.89 -36.63 47.59
CA ARG A 518 6.87 -37.99 47.09
C ARG A 518 5.47 -38.24 46.53
N PRO A 519 5.25 -38.31 45.21
CA PRO A 519 4.04 -38.88 44.65
C PRO A 519 4.13 -40.41 44.74
N ASP A 520 3.06 -41.02 45.21
CA ASP A 520 2.95 -42.46 45.47
C ASP A 520 3.33 -43.33 44.27
N ASP A 521 4.06 -44.40 44.58
CA ASP A 521 4.40 -45.51 43.68
C ASP A 521 3.11 -46.19 43.18
N GLY A 522 2.69 -45.86 41.96
CA GLY A 522 1.67 -46.57 41.19
C GLY A 522 2.31 -47.33 40.02
N GLY A 523 2.39 -48.66 40.15
CA GLY A 523 3.34 -49.51 39.44
C GLY A 523 3.22 -49.63 37.92
N TYR A 524 4.37 -49.90 37.32
CA TYR A 524 4.50 -50.70 36.09
C TYR A 524 5.73 -51.60 36.24
N SER A 525 5.47 -52.86 36.59
CA SER A 525 6.47 -53.93 36.58
C SER A 525 6.88 -54.23 35.14
N ARG A 526 8.16 -54.01 34.81
CA ARG A 526 8.80 -54.66 33.66
C ARG A 526 9.27 -56.03 34.11
N GLU A 527 8.60 -57.07 33.64
CA GLU A 527 9.10 -58.45 33.72
C GLU A 527 10.45 -58.58 33.02
N LYS A 528 11.31 -59.36 33.67
CA LYS A 528 12.68 -59.68 33.25
C LYS A 528 12.65 -60.58 32.02
N ILE A 529 13.35 -60.18 30.96
CA ILE A 529 13.97 -61.15 30.05
C ILE A 529 15.38 -61.38 30.59
N LYS A 530 15.65 -62.62 31.03
CA LYS A 530 16.99 -63.17 31.17
C LYS A 530 17.02 -64.50 30.42
N ASP A 531 18.09 -64.66 29.65
CA ASP A 531 18.42 -65.81 28.83
C ASP A 531 18.45 -67.13 29.61
N SER A 532 17.76 -68.12 29.06
CA SER A 532 18.18 -69.53 28.93
C SER A 532 17.30 -70.22 27.90
#